data_AF-A0AAC9RJF1-F1
#
_entry.id   AF-A0AAC9RJF1-F1
#
_cell.length_a   1.000
_cell.length_b   1.000
_cell.length_c   1.000
_cell.angle_alpha   90.00
_cell.angle_beta   90.00
_cell.angle_gamma   90.00
#
_symmetry.space_group_name_H-M   'P 1'
#
loop_
_entity.id
_entity.type
_entity.pdbx_description
1 polymer ?
#
loop_
_entity_poly.entity_id
_entity_poly.type
_entity_poly.pdbx_seq_one_letter_code
_entity_poly.pdbx_strand_id
1 'polypeptide(L)'
;MEENKNVKTEGTQEVDTQSKETQEFDIKSVLENDEFKRFMESYADKRVSEAVKTTKKKLQQEYEEEKKKSEMTQEEILQQKERELYDRELKLEKIQYFKEKNYDLDLLDFVVGGDIDMIQEKADSLISTINKVVEKQVAERLKQGYVPPANGSKTTATESIGLKLAKQIKESQQYSQEAQQQYFK
;
A
#
# COMPACT_ATOMS: atom_id res chain seq x y z
N MET A 1 39.08 38.76 13.81
CA MET A 1 38.09 39.71 13.30
C MET A 1 37.33 38.96 12.22
N GLU A 2 36.26 38.21 12.53
CA GLU A 2 34.88 38.73 12.70
C GLU A 2 34.49 39.60 11.48
N GLU A 3 33.48 39.33 10.66
CA GLU A 3 32.15 38.75 10.95
C GLU A 3 31.39 38.41 9.65
N ASN A 4 30.46 37.44 9.76
CA ASN A 4 29.15 37.29 9.11
C ASN A 4 28.98 37.54 7.60
N LYS A 5 28.76 36.48 6.79
CA LYS A 5 27.42 35.93 6.42
C LYS A 5 26.39 37.00 6.03
N ASN A 6 25.92 36.98 4.78
CA ASN A 6 24.65 36.32 4.45
C ASN A 6 24.32 36.47 2.95
N VAL A 7 24.14 35.35 2.27
CA VAL A 7 23.53 35.23 0.95
C VAL A 7 22.02 35.38 1.16
N LYS A 8 21.41 36.46 0.67
CA LYS A 8 19.95 36.59 0.64
C LYS A 8 19.40 36.00 -0.66
N THR A 9 19.02 34.73 -0.60
CA THR A 9 17.82 34.22 -1.26
C THR A 9 16.62 34.64 -0.43
N GLU A 10 15.75 35.49 -0.96
CA GLU A 10 14.44 35.75 -0.37
C GLU A 10 13.38 35.43 -1.41
N GLY A 11 12.73 34.28 -1.20
CA GLY A 11 11.38 34.06 -1.66
C GLY A 11 10.39 34.77 -0.74
N THR A 12 9.17 34.87 -1.25
CA THR A 12 7.92 35.08 -0.51
C THR A 12 7.65 36.53 -0.07
N GLN A 13 6.88 37.24 -0.88
CA GLN A 13 5.94 38.27 -0.44
C GLN A 13 4.56 37.77 -0.89
N GLU A 14 3.69 37.31 0.01
CA GLU A 14 2.91 38.02 1.03
C GLU A 14 1.44 37.97 0.58
N VAL A 15 0.67 37.15 1.29
CA VAL A 15 -0.79 37.18 1.25
C VAL A 15 -1.20 38.40 2.04
N ASP A 16 -1.54 39.48 1.33
CA ASP A 16 -2.19 40.63 1.94
C ASP A 16 -3.68 40.62 1.61
N THR A 17 -4.49 40.51 2.66
CA THR A 17 -5.94 40.51 2.57
C THR A 17 -6.41 41.94 2.80
N GLN A 18 -6.82 42.65 1.74
CA GLN A 18 -7.53 43.92 1.87
C GLN A 18 -8.87 43.85 1.14
N SER A 19 -9.93 44.05 1.91
CA SER A 19 -11.32 43.91 1.50
C SER A 19 -11.87 45.19 0.87
N LYS A 20 -12.73 44.99 -0.13
CA LYS A 20 -13.77 45.90 -0.68
C LYS A 20 -13.33 47.01 -1.65
N GLU A 21 -13.23 46.62 -2.92
CA GLU A 21 -14.14 47.17 -3.94
C GLU A 21 -14.83 45.98 -4.62
N THR A 22 -16.14 45.83 -4.42
CA THR A 22 -16.97 44.97 -5.27
C THR A 22 -17.02 45.63 -6.65
N GLN A 23 -15.98 45.42 -7.46
CA GLN A 23 -16.20 45.35 -8.90
C GLN A 23 -17.09 44.13 -9.09
N GLU A 24 -18.39 44.37 -9.28
CA GLU A 24 -19.29 43.34 -9.80
C GLU A 24 -18.61 42.79 -11.05
N PHE A 25 -18.03 41.59 -10.94
CA PHE A 25 -17.49 40.90 -12.10
C PHE A 25 -18.70 40.73 -13.01
N ASP A 26 -18.76 41.52 -14.08
CA ASP A 26 -19.93 41.56 -14.94
C ASP A 26 -19.92 40.30 -15.82
N ILE A 27 -20.36 39.21 -15.21
CA ILE A 27 -20.49 37.88 -15.81
C ILE A 27 -21.33 37.99 -17.09
N LYS A 28 -22.28 38.95 -17.16
CA LYS A 28 -23.09 39.15 -18.36
C LYS A 28 -22.25 39.68 -19.52
N SER A 29 -21.38 40.66 -19.31
CA SER A 29 -20.52 41.18 -20.37
C SER A 29 -19.51 40.13 -20.89
N VAL A 30 -19.00 39.28 -20.00
CA VAL A 30 -18.09 38.17 -20.37
C VAL A 30 -18.84 37.07 -21.13
N LEU A 31 -20.08 36.77 -20.72
CA LEU A 31 -20.94 35.78 -21.37
C LEU A 31 -21.48 36.30 -22.72
N GLU A 32 -21.65 37.60 -22.87
CA GLU A 32 -22.13 38.25 -24.10
C GLU A 32 -21.02 38.47 -25.14
N ASN A 33 -19.75 38.48 -24.72
CA ASN A 33 -18.59 38.59 -25.60
C ASN A 33 -18.53 37.46 -26.63
N ASP A 34 -18.45 37.82 -27.91
CA ASP A 34 -18.46 36.88 -29.04
C ASP A 34 -17.25 35.93 -29.05
N GLU A 35 -16.09 36.35 -28.55
CA GLU A 35 -14.92 35.47 -28.44
C GLU A 35 -15.10 34.40 -27.37
N PHE A 36 -15.73 34.75 -26.24
CA PHE A 36 -16.03 33.81 -25.17
C PHE A 36 -17.13 32.81 -25.57
N LYS A 37 -18.16 33.27 -26.27
CA LYS A 37 -19.19 32.37 -26.85
C LYS A 37 -18.57 31.38 -27.84
N ARG A 38 -17.74 31.86 -28.78
CA ARG A 38 -17.04 31.00 -29.74
C ARG A 38 -16.10 30.00 -29.07
N PHE A 39 -15.41 30.42 -28.01
CA PHE A 39 -14.58 29.51 -27.21
C PHE A 39 -15.42 28.43 -26.52
N MET A 40 -16.54 28.81 -25.91
CA MET A 40 -17.45 27.87 -25.25
C MET A 40 -18.12 26.91 -26.25
N GLU A 41 -18.53 27.39 -27.42
CA GLU A 41 -19.04 26.58 -28.52
C GLU A 41 -17.97 25.60 -29.02
N SER A 42 -16.74 26.07 -29.27
CA SER A 42 -15.64 25.19 -29.67
C SER A 42 -15.30 24.14 -28.60
N TYR A 43 -15.39 24.50 -27.33
CA TYR A 43 -15.13 23.58 -26.22
C TYR A 43 -16.25 22.55 -26.07
N ALA A 44 -17.50 22.98 -26.22
CA ALA A 44 -18.67 22.10 -26.24
C ALA A 44 -18.60 21.13 -27.42
N ASP A 45 -18.33 21.61 -28.63
CA ASP A 45 -18.18 20.78 -29.83
C ASP A 45 -17.05 19.77 -29.70
N LYS A 46 -15.92 20.17 -29.09
CA LYS A 46 -14.81 19.25 -28.81
C LYS A 46 -15.25 18.13 -27.87
N ARG A 47 -15.92 18.45 -26.77
CA ARG A 47 -16.43 17.43 -25.82
C ARG A 47 -17.50 16.54 -26.44
N VAL A 48 -18.41 17.09 -27.23
CA VAL A 48 -19.42 16.31 -27.94
C VAL A 48 -18.77 15.38 -28.96
N SER A 49 -17.76 15.86 -29.70
CA SER A 49 -17.00 15.03 -30.65
C SER A 49 -16.24 13.90 -29.95
N GLU A 50 -15.59 14.18 -28.82
CA GLU A 50 -14.90 13.18 -28.01
C GLU A 50 -15.88 12.15 -27.40
N ALA A 51 -17.03 12.61 -26.91
CA ALA A 51 -18.09 11.73 -26.41
C ALA A 51 -18.64 10.84 -27.53
N VAL A 52 -18.96 11.40 -28.70
CA VAL A 52 -19.45 10.64 -29.87
C VAL A 52 -18.41 9.63 -30.35
N LYS A 53 -17.12 10.00 -30.39
CA LYS A 53 -16.02 9.07 -30.74
C LYS A 53 -15.90 7.94 -29.73
N THR A 54 -16.01 8.25 -28.44
CA THR A 54 -15.93 7.26 -27.36
C THR A 54 -17.11 6.30 -27.43
N THR A 55 -18.33 6.82 -27.62
CA THR A 55 -19.54 6.01 -27.77
C THR A 55 -19.49 5.16 -29.03
N LYS A 56 -19.04 5.71 -30.18
CA LYS A 56 -18.85 4.92 -31.41
C LYS A 56 -17.83 3.80 -31.22
N LYS A 57 -16.72 4.07 -30.54
CA LYS A 57 -15.70 3.05 -30.25
C LYS A 57 -16.25 1.94 -29.35
N LYS A 58 -16.97 2.30 -28.28
CA LYS A 58 -17.64 1.33 -27.39
C LYS A 58 -18.66 0.49 -28.15
N LEU A 59 -19.49 1.13 -28.97
CA LEU A 59 -20.51 0.44 -29.76
C LEU A 59 -19.89 -0.49 -30.82
N GLN A 60 -18.76 -0.11 -31.42
CA GLN A 60 -18.01 -0.99 -32.32
C GLN A 60 -17.39 -2.17 -31.58
N GLN A 61 -16.83 -1.96 -30.38
CA GLN A 61 -16.31 -3.05 -29.56
C GLN A 61 -17.43 -4.01 -29.12
N GLU A 62 -18.56 -3.48 -28.65
CA GLU A 62 -19.73 -4.28 -28.28
C GLU A 62 -20.26 -5.07 -29.50
N TYR A 63 -20.30 -4.45 -30.68
CA TYR A 63 -20.73 -5.14 -31.90
C TYR A 63 -19.75 -6.25 -32.35
N GLU A 64 -18.45 -6.03 -32.22
CA GLU A 64 -17.43 -7.04 -32.51
C GLU A 64 -17.45 -8.19 -31.49
N GLU A 65 -17.68 -7.88 -30.21
CA GLU A 65 -17.86 -8.87 -29.14
C GLU A 65 -19.15 -9.67 -29.35
N GLU A 66 -20.26 -9.03 -29.72
CA GLU A 66 -21.53 -9.68 -29.97
C GLU A 66 -21.49 -10.53 -31.26
N LYS A 67 -20.80 -10.07 -32.30
CA LYS A 67 -20.54 -10.86 -33.51
C LYS A 67 -19.67 -12.09 -33.18
N LYS A 68 -18.59 -11.93 -32.41
CA LYS A 68 -17.78 -13.07 -31.94
C LYS A 68 -18.60 -14.03 -31.10
N LYS A 69 -19.49 -13.53 -30.24
CA LYS A 69 -20.36 -14.35 -29.39
C LYS A 69 -21.47 -15.05 -30.18
N SER A 70 -21.91 -14.47 -31.29
CA SER A 70 -22.85 -15.08 -32.24
C SER A 70 -22.18 -16.11 -33.15
N GLU A 71 -20.87 -15.97 -33.41
CA GLU A 71 -20.06 -16.93 -34.18
C GLU A 71 -19.49 -18.06 -33.30
N MET A 72 -19.41 -17.85 -31.98
CA MET A 72 -19.03 -18.89 -31.02
C MET A 72 -20.13 -19.95 -30.91
N THR A 73 -19.72 -21.20 -31.06
CA THR A 73 -20.62 -22.35 -30.91
C THR A 73 -21.05 -22.45 -29.44
N GLN A 74 -22.25 -22.96 -29.12
CA GLN A 74 -22.71 -23.09 -27.72
C GLN A 74 -21.69 -23.81 -26.82
N GLU A 75 -20.89 -24.71 -27.39
CA GLU A 75 -19.79 -25.41 -26.71
C GLU A 75 -18.64 -24.49 -26.27
N GLU A 76 -18.30 -23.45 -27.04
CA GLU A 76 -17.25 -22.49 -26.67
C GLU A 76 -17.73 -21.53 -25.57
N ILE A 77 -19.01 -21.15 -25.62
CA ILE A 77 -19.64 -20.36 -24.55
C ILE A 77 -19.67 -21.17 -23.26
N LEU A 78 -20.00 -22.47 -23.33
CA LEU A 78 -19.96 -23.38 -22.19
C LEU A 78 -18.54 -23.55 -21.66
N GLN A 79 -17.55 -23.82 -22.51
CA GLN A 79 -16.15 -23.93 -22.07
C GLN A 79 -15.63 -22.64 -21.43
N GLN A 80 -15.99 -21.47 -21.97
CA GLN A 80 -15.55 -20.21 -21.40
C GLN A 80 -16.20 -19.96 -20.03
N LYS A 81 -17.48 -20.34 -19.88
CA LYS A 81 -18.18 -20.31 -18.60
C LYS A 81 -17.60 -21.29 -17.59
N GLU A 82 -17.27 -22.51 -18.01
CA GLU A 82 -16.62 -23.51 -17.16
C GLU A 82 -15.24 -23.05 -16.70
N ARG A 83 -14.43 -22.46 -17.59
CA ARG A 83 -13.13 -21.87 -17.22
C ARG A 83 -13.29 -20.70 -16.26
N GLU A 84 -14.25 -19.80 -16.52
CA GLU A 84 -14.51 -18.66 -15.64
C GLU A 84 -14.98 -19.11 -14.24
N LEU A 85 -15.80 -20.16 -14.17
CA LEU A 85 -16.23 -20.76 -12.90
C LEU A 85 -15.06 -21.43 -12.19
N TYR A 86 -14.26 -22.21 -12.91
CA TYR A 86 -13.07 -22.88 -12.37
C TYR A 86 -12.07 -21.86 -11.81
N ASP A 87 -11.78 -20.79 -12.55
CA ASP A 87 -10.88 -19.72 -12.10
C ASP A 87 -11.41 -19.02 -10.85
N ARG A 88 -12.74 -18.84 -10.75
CA ARG A 88 -13.38 -18.26 -9.56
C ARG A 88 -13.31 -19.21 -8.36
N GLU A 89 -13.58 -20.50 -8.56
CA GLU A 89 -13.49 -21.52 -7.52
C GLU A 89 -12.05 -21.62 -6.99
N LEU A 90 -11.08 -21.73 -7.89
CA LEU A 90 -9.66 -21.76 -7.54
C LEU A 90 -9.22 -20.51 -6.76
N LYS A 91 -9.72 -19.33 -7.14
CA LYS A 91 -9.45 -18.09 -6.39
C LYS A 91 -10.07 -18.12 -5.00
N LEU A 92 -11.27 -18.66 -4.83
CA LEU A 92 -11.93 -18.78 -3.54
C LEU A 92 -11.21 -19.78 -2.63
N GLU A 93 -10.82 -20.94 -3.14
CA GLU A 93 -10.04 -21.93 -2.40
C GLU A 93 -8.69 -21.37 -1.95
N LYS A 94 -8.01 -20.65 -2.84
CA LYS A 94 -6.77 -19.95 -2.51
C LYS A 94 -6.96 -18.91 -1.41
N ILE A 95 -8.02 -18.10 -1.47
CA ILE A 95 -8.36 -17.14 -0.41
C ILE A 95 -8.61 -17.87 0.91
N GLN A 96 -9.34 -18.99 0.86
CA GLN A 96 -9.66 -19.79 2.03
C GLN A 96 -8.38 -20.35 2.68
N TYR A 97 -7.47 -20.89 1.87
CA TYR A 97 -6.18 -21.39 2.34
C TYR A 97 -5.32 -20.30 2.99
N PHE A 98 -5.22 -19.13 2.35
CA PHE A 98 -4.47 -17.99 2.90
C PHE A 98 -5.06 -17.51 4.23
N LYS A 99 -6.40 -17.48 4.35
CA LYS A 99 -7.07 -17.15 5.61
C LYS A 99 -6.81 -18.19 6.70
N GLU A 100 -6.90 -19.48 6.38
CA GLU A 100 -6.67 -20.58 7.33
C GLU A 100 -5.23 -20.56 7.89
N LYS A 101 -4.26 -20.24 7.02
CA LYS A 101 -2.85 -20.13 7.41
C LYS A 101 -2.48 -18.77 8.02
N ASN A 102 -3.43 -17.83 8.11
CA ASN A 102 -3.18 -16.45 8.51
C ASN A 102 -2.09 -15.77 7.66
N TYR A 103 -2.03 -16.11 6.38
CA TYR A 103 -1.19 -15.41 5.41
C TYR A 103 -1.88 -14.12 4.96
N ASP A 104 -1.05 -13.11 4.68
CA ASP A 104 -1.56 -11.82 4.23
C ASP A 104 -2.24 -11.98 2.86
N LEU A 105 -3.44 -11.42 2.71
CA LEU A 105 -4.20 -11.44 1.46
C LEU A 105 -3.53 -10.59 0.39
N ASP A 106 -2.65 -9.66 0.77
CA ASP A 106 -1.83 -8.91 -0.17
C ASP A 106 -0.84 -9.82 -0.93
N LEU A 107 -0.46 -10.95 -0.32
CA LEU A 107 0.43 -11.93 -0.96
C LEU A 107 -0.32 -12.88 -1.91
N LEU A 108 -1.66 -12.82 -1.92
CA LEU A 108 -2.49 -13.69 -2.74
C LEU A 108 -2.10 -13.58 -4.22
N ASP A 109 -2.00 -12.38 -4.78
CA ASP A 109 -1.72 -12.18 -6.20
C ASP A 109 -0.33 -12.68 -6.64
N PHE A 110 0.58 -12.92 -5.69
CA PHE A 110 1.94 -13.41 -5.99
C PHE A 110 2.04 -14.93 -6.13
N VAL A 111 1.01 -15.67 -5.70
CA VAL A 111 1.01 -17.13 -5.73
C VAL A 111 0.08 -17.64 -6.83
N VAL A 112 0.63 -18.00 -7.99
CA VAL A 112 -0.14 -18.56 -9.11
C VAL A 112 0.16 -20.04 -9.26
N GLY A 113 -0.88 -20.86 -9.41
CA GLY A 113 -0.78 -22.30 -9.67
C GLY A 113 -2.00 -22.77 -10.44
N GLY A 114 -1.84 -23.87 -11.19
CA GLY A 114 -2.95 -24.48 -11.94
C GLY A 114 -3.92 -25.22 -11.02
N ASP A 115 -3.42 -25.76 -9.91
CA ASP A 115 -4.20 -26.54 -8.94
C ASP A 115 -3.97 -26.03 -7.52
N ILE A 116 -4.90 -26.38 -6.63
CA ILE A 116 -4.85 -25.99 -5.22
C ILE A 116 -3.58 -26.49 -4.53
N ASP A 117 -3.14 -27.72 -4.79
CA ASP A 117 -1.93 -28.29 -4.19
C ASP A 117 -0.68 -27.49 -4.57
N MET A 118 -0.56 -27.10 -5.84
CA MET A 118 0.55 -26.26 -6.29
C MET A 118 0.49 -24.89 -5.63
N ILE A 119 -0.70 -24.29 -5.49
CA ILE A 119 -0.89 -23.01 -4.83
C ILE A 119 -0.44 -23.10 -3.35
N GLN A 120 -0.78 -24.17 -2.66
CA GLN A 120 -0.38 -24.40 -1.27
C GLN A 120 1.14 -24.50 -1.14
N GLU A 121 1.78 -25.34 -1.95
CA GLU A 121 3.25 -25.50 -1.93
C GLU A 121 3.98 -24.18 -2.25
N LYS A 122 3.47 -23.42 -3.22
CA LYS A 122 4.04 -22.12 -3.60
C LYS A 122 3.83 -21.07 -2.53
N ALA A 123 2.66 -21.05 -1.88
CA ALA A 123 2.39 -20.17 -0.74
C ALA A 123 3.34 -20.48 0.43
N ASP A 124 3.45 -21.74 0.82
CA ASP A 124 4.35 -22.17 1.90
C ASP A 124 5.82 -21.83 1.59
N SER A 125 6.24 -22.05 0.34
CA SER A 125 7.60 -21.72 -0.12
C SER A 125 7.88 -20.21 -0.08
N LEU A 126 6.92 -19.39 -0.50
CA LEU A 126 7.01 -17.94 -0.47
C LEU A 126 7.16 -17.44 0.97
N ILE A 127 6.27 -17.89 1.86
CA ILE A 127 6.29 -17.50 3.27
C ILE A 127 7.56 -17.99 3.96
N SER A 128 8.03 -19.22 3.70
CA SER A 128 9.30 -19.72 4.24
C SER A 128 10.48 -18.84 3.83
N THR A 129 10.49 -18.37 2.57
CA THR A 129 11.57 -17.52 2.06
C THR A 129 11.51 -16.13 2.69
N ILE A 130 10.33 -15.55 2.81
CA ILE A 130 10.11 -14.25 3.48
C ILE A 130 10.57 -14.33 4.94
N ASN A 131 10.13 -15.36 5.68
CA ASN A 131 10.49 -15.55 7.09
C ASN A 131 11.99 -15.67 7.27
N LYS A 132 12.69 -16.43 6.40
CA LYS A 132 14.17 -16.53 6.43
C LYS A 132 14.85 -15.18 6.22
N VAL A 133 14.33 -14.34 5.33
CA VAL A 133 14.88 -12.99 5.08
C VAL A 133 14.64 -12.08 6.28
N VAL A 134 13.43 -12.10 6.84
CA VAL A 134 13.08 -11.34 8.04
C VAL A 134 13.91 -11.77 9.24
N GLU A 135 14.07 -13.08 9.47
CA GLU A 135 14.90 -13.64 10.54
C GLU A 135 16.36 -13.19 10.41
N LYS A 136 16.93 -13.22 9.20
CA LYS A 136 18.29 -12.71 8.95
C LYS A 136 18.38 -11.22 9.30
N GLN A 137 17.42 -10.43 8.85
CA GLN A 137 17.42 -8.99 9.11
C GLN A 137 17.24 -8.66 10.59
N VAL A 138 16.39 -9.41 11.30
CA VAL A 138 16.19 -9.30 12.75
C VAL A 138 17.45 -9.73 13.48
N ALA A 139 18.09 -10.83 13.07
CA ALA A 139 19.35 -11.29 13.65
C ALA A 139 20.48 -10.27 13.45
N GLU A 140 20.57 -9.61 12.30
CA GLU A 140 21.50 -8.50 12.07
C GLU A 140 21.21 -7.33 13.00
N ARG A 141 19.93 -6.93 13.16
CA ARG A 141 19.55 -5.87 14.12
C ARG A 141 19.87 -6.23 15.56
N LEU A 142 19.65 -7.49 15.95
CA LEU A 142 19.98 -7.98 17.29
C LEU A 142 21.49 -8.03 17.52
N LYS A 143 22.29 -8.42 16.52
CA LYS A 143 23.76 -8.39 16.57
C LYS A 143 24.32 -6.97 16.65
N GLN A 144 23.66 -6.00 16.02
CA GLN A 144 24.06 -4.59 16.11
C GLN A 144 23.80 -3.96 17.49
N GLY A 145 23.18 -4.71 18.42
CA GLY A 145 22.90 -4.24 19.77
C GLY A 145 21.78 -3.20 19.73
N TYR A 146 20.60 -3.58 20.24
CA TYR A 146 19.56 -2.60 20.52
C TYR A 146 20.08 -1.62 21.58
N VAL A 147 20.48 -0.43 21.16
CA VAL A 147 20.74 0.72 22.03
C VAL A 147 19.42 1.48 22.13
N PRO A 148 18.63 1.32 23.21
CA PRO A 148 17.45 2.14 23.41
C PRO A 148 17.84 3.62 23.33
N PRO A 149 17.03 4.48 22.69
CA PRO A 149 17.35 5.88 22.50
C PRO A 149 17.64 6.52 23.86
N ALA A 150 18.92 6.84 24.08
CA ALA A 150 19.36 7.51 25.28
C ALA A 150 18.87 8.96 25.22
N ASN A 151 18.11 9.34 26.25
CA ASN A 151 17.59 10.67 26.54
C ASN A 151 16.47 11.21 25.64
N GLY A 152 15.26 11.24 26.21
CA GLY A 152 14.24 12.16 25.72
C GLY A 152 12.84 12.06 26.27
N SER A 153 12.57 11.49 27.46
CA SER A 153 11.45 11.91 28.33
C SER A 153 11.36 10.99 29.55
N LYS A 154 11.14 11.59 30.71
CA LYS A 154 10.86 10.90 31.97
C LYS A 154 9.48 10.25 31.86
N THR A 155 9.43 8.99 31.46
CA THR A 155 8.34 8.08 31.80
C THR A 155 8.92 6.97 32.67
N THR A 156 8.30 6.80 33.84
CA THR A 156 8.65 5.85 34.89
C THR A 156 9.15 4.52 34.34
N ALA A 157 10.38 4.17 34.71
CA ALA A 157 11.13 3.02 34.24
C ALA A 157 10.43 1.70 34.62
N THR A 158 9.54 1.22 33.75
CA THR A 158 9.21 -0.19 33.69
C THR A 158 10.40 -0.87 33.02
N GLU A 159 11.33 -1.41 33.81
CA GLU A 159 12.50 -2.12 33.29
C GLU A 159 12.05 -3.12 32.21
N SER A 160 12.76 -3.16 31.09
CA SER A 160 12.42 -4.06 29.99
C SER A 160 12.43 -5.50 30.49
N ILE A 161 11.50 -6.32 29.99
CA ILE A 161 11.31 -7.71 30.43
C ILE A 161 12.63 -8.49 30.37
N GLY A 162 13.44 -8.26 29.33
CA GLY A 162 14.75 -8.88 29.18
C GLY A 162 15.76 -8.48 30.27
N LEU A 163 15.75 -7.20 30.70
CA LEU A 163 16.63 -6.73 31.76
C LEU A 163 16.24 -7.30 33.14
N LYS A 164 14.92 -7.44 33.38
CA LYS A 164 14.39 -8.11 34.59
C LYS A 164 14.80 -9.58 34.64
N LEU A 165 14.63 -10.29 33.53
CA LEU A 165 14.99 -11.71 33.43
C LEU A 165 16.49 -11.92 33.62
N ALA A 166 17.33 -11.07 33.01
CA ALA A 166 18.77 -11.14 33.16
C ALA A 166 19.23 -10.88 34.62
N LYS A 167 18.63 -9.90 35.30
CA LYS A 167 18.90 -9.65 36.72
C LYS A 167 18.50 -10.85 37.59
N GLN A 168 17.29 -11.39 37.38
CA GLN A 168 16.79 -12.54 38.13
C GLN A 168 17.67 -13.79 37.95
N ILE A 169 18.13 -14.07 36.73
CA ILE A 169 19.05 -15.18 36.46
C ILE A 169 20.37 -14.97 37.19
N LYS A 170 20.93 -13.76 37.14
CA LYS A 170 22.20 -13.44 37.81
C LYS A 170 22.09 -13.59 39.32
N GLU A 171 21.02 -13.09 39.92
CA GLU A 171 20.73 -13.23 41.36
C GLU A 171 20.57 -14.71 41.73
N SER A 172 19.81 -15.50 40.98
CA SER A 172 19.65 -16.93 41.25
C SER A 172 20.97 -17.72 41.19
N GLN A 173 21.90 -17.32 40.31
CA GLN A 173 23.22 -17.94 40.20
C GLN A 173 24.16 -17.52 41.33
N GLN A 174 23.99 -16.33 41.89
CA GLN A 174 24.74 -15.88 43.05
C GLN A 174 24.26 -16.61 44.32
N TYR A 175 22.94 -16.69 44.52
CA TYR A 175 22.38 -17.43 45.66
C TYR A 175 22.77 -18.90 45.67
N SER A 176 22.81 -19.56 44.50
CA SER A 176 23.21 -20.97 44.42
C SER A 176 24.69 -21.17 44.76
N GLN A 177 25.56 -20.25 44.36
CA GLN A 177 26.99 -20.28 44.70
C GLN A 177 27.23 -20.00 46.18
N GLU A 178 26.53 -19.02 46.75
CA GLU A 178 26.62 -18.71 48.18
C GLU A 178 26.11 -19.87 49.03
N ALA A 179 24.99 -20.50 48.65
CA ALA A 179 24.45 -21.67 49.34
C ALA A 179 25.41 -22.86 49.30
N GLN A 180 26.07 -23.12 48.15
CA GLN A 180 27.11 -24.16 48.06
C GLN A 180 28.30 -23.85 48.96
N GLN A 181 28.77 -22.60 48.98
CA GLN A 181 29.90 -22.19 49.83
C GLN A 181 29.60 -22.27 51.33
N GLN A 182 28.33 -22.10 51.73
CA GLN A 182 27.91 -22.27 53.13
C GLN A 182 27.77 -23.74 53.54
N TYR A 183 27.50 -24.65 52.60
CA TYR A 183 27.33 -26.08 52.88
C TYR A 183 28.67 -26.84 53.02
N PHE A 184 29.74 -26.32 52.43
CA PHE A 184 31.09 -26.93 52.47
C PHE A 184 32.06 -26.24 53.45
N LYS A 185 31.54 -25.45 54.40
CA LYS A 185 32.28 -24.90 55.55
C LYS A 185 31.85 -25.60 56.83
#